data_AF-A0A522Q2X0-F1
#
_entry.id   AF-A0A522Q2X0-F1
#
_cell.length_a   1.000
_cell.length_b   1.000
_cell.length_c   1.000
_cell.angle_alpha   90.00
_cell.angle_beta   90.00
_cell.angle_gamma   90.00
#
_symmetry.space_group_name_H-M   'P 1'
#
loop_
_entity.id
_entity.type
_entity.pdbx_description
1 polymer ?
#
loop_
_entity_poly.entity_id
_entity_poly.type
_entity_poly.pdbx_seq_one_letter_code
_entity_poly.pdbx_strand_id
1 'polypeptide(L)'
;MPQIKSWQVSHALWMKVEPLIPVRHRPPRQKYKRRPGGGRKPIAPRKVFSAIVDVLRTGCLWKAVQKEFGSASAIHKHFQQRHRAGFFLALYTFKGRRFERRLANCWA
;
A
#
# COMPACT_ATOMS: atom_id res chain seq x y z
N MET A 1 -3.59 -6.63 27.32
CA MET A 1 -3.15 -6.95 25.94
C MET A 1 -3.61 -5.80 25.03
N PRO A 2 -2.73 -5.10 24.31
CA PRO A 2 -3.16 -3.95 23.50
C PRO A 2 -4.05 -4.45 22.36
N GLN A 3 -5.28 -3.96 22.30
CA GLN A 3 -6.23 -4.22 21.20
C GLN A 3 -5.63 -3.66 19.92
N ILE A 4 -5.13 -4.56 19.06
CA ILE A 4 -4.65 -4.21 17.74
C ILE A 4 -5.86 -3.69 16.96
N LYS A 5 -5.86 -2.40 16.61
CA LYS A 5 -6.91 -1.82 15.75
C LYS A 5 -7.04 -2.69 14.50
N SER A 6 -8.25 -2.91 13.99
CA SER A 6 -8.51 -3.87 12.89
C SER A 6 -7.67 -3.64 11.63
N TRP A 7 -7.13 -2.44 11.44
CA TRP A 7 -6.23 -2.02 10.36
C TRP A 7 -4.73 -2.06 10.69
N GLN A 8 -4.33 -2.36 11.92
CA GLN A 8 -2.93 -2.42 12.30
C GLN A 8 -2.31 -3.74 11.82
N VAL A 9 -1.40 -3.60 10.85
CA VAL A 9 -0.58 -4.71 10.36
C VAL A 9 0.40 -5.13 11.46
N SER A 10 0.30 -6.40 11.86
CA SER A 10 1.22 -7.01 12.82
C SER A 10 2.66 -6.93 12.32
N HIS A 11 3.62 -6.78 13.24
CA HIS A 11 5.03 -6.63 12.86
C HIS A 11 5.54 -7.85 12.07
N ALA A 12 5.11 -9.06 12.44
CA ALA A 12 5.44 -10.29 11.74
C ALA A 12 4.92 -10.31 10.29
N LEU A 13 3.72 -9.79 10.02
CA LEU A 13 3.21 -9.64 8.66
C LEU A 13 4.01 -8.57 7.91
N TRP A 14 4.32 -7.45 8.57
CA TRP A 14 5.08 -6.36 7.98
C TRP A 14 6.47 -6.81 7.52
N MET A 15 7.22 -7.57 8.33
CA MET A 15 8.56 -8.04 7.94
C MET A 15 8.57 -8.89 6.68
N LYS A 16 7.50 -9.63 6.41
CA LYS A 16 7.38 -10.44 5.17
C LYS A 16 6.99 -9.59 3.96
N VAL A 17 6.24 -8.52 4.20
CA VAL A 17 5.67 -7.66 3.16
C VAL A 17 6.65 -6.56 2.74
N GLU A 18 7.39 -5.99 3.69
CA GLU A 18 8.34 -4.91 3.48
C GLU A 18 9.30 -5.15 2.30
N PRO A 19 9.99 -6.30 2.17
CA PRO A 19 10.91 -6.54 1.07
C PRO A 19 10.21 -6.66 -0.30
N LEU A 20 8.92 -6.96 -0.33
CA LEU A 20 8.14 -7.05 -1.58
C LEU A 20 7.72 -5.68 -2.10
N ILE A 21 7.81 -4.64 -1.27
CA ILE A 21 7.37 -3.30 -1.67
C ILE A 21 8.43 -2.71 -2.61
N PRO A 22 8.07 -2.39 -3.87
CA PRO A 22 9.02 -1.80 -4.81
C PRO A 22 9.52 -0.45 -4.27
N VAL A 23 10.82 -0.34 -4.10
CA VAL A 23 11.46 0.91 -3.70
C VAL A 23 11.45 1.85 -4.90
N ARG A 24 10.97 3.07 -4.68
CA ARG A 24 10.90 4.07 -5.74
C ARG A 24 12.28 4.66 -6.00
N HIS A 25 12.96 4.16 -7.01
CA HIS A 25 14.24 4.72 -7.44
C HIS A 25 14.03 5.97 -8.29
N ARG A 26 14.85 7.00 -8.06
CA ARG A 26 14.91 8.18 -8.90
C ARG A 26 15.76 7.83 -10.13
N PRO A 27 15.24 7.82 -11.37
CA PRO A 27 16.07 7.54 -12.53
C PRO A 27 17.20 8.58 -12.64
N PRO A 28 18.47 8.12 -12.73
CA PRO A 28 19.64 8.99 -12.64
C PRO A 28 19.76 9.98 -13.81
N ARG A 29 19.19 9.66 -14.97
CA ARG A 29 19.30 10.45 -16.20
C ARG A 29 18.11 11.39 -16.47
N GLN A 30 17.15 11.50 -15.55
CA GLN A 30 15.99 12.38 -15.75
C GLN A 30 16.29 13.81 -15.28
N LYS A 31 16.10 14.80 -16.16
CA LYS A 31 16.15 16.22 -15.76
C LYS A 31 14.93 16.55 -14.91
N TYR A 32 15.14 16.85 -13.64
CA TYR A 32 14.07 17.22 -12.72
C TYR A 32 13.99 18.73 -12.54
N LYS A 33 12.79 19.31 -12.67
CA LYS A 33 12.55 20.74 -12.38
C LYS A 33 12.79 21.11 -10.91
N ARG A 34 12.72 20.15 -9.98
CA ARG A 34 12.86 20.38 -8.54
C ARG A 34 14.15 19.77 -8.00
N ARG A 35 14.79 20.49 -7.07
CA ARG A 35 15.96 20.02 -6.31
C ARG A 35 15.64 18.66 -5.64
N PRO A 36 16.64 17.77 -5.49
CA PRO A 36 16.51 16.59 -4.63
C PRO A 36 15.93 16.98 -3.26
N GLY A 37 14.88 16.28 -2.82
CA GLY A 37 14.22 16.57 -1.54
C GLY A 37 13.21 17.72 -1.56
N GLY A 38 13.05 18.47 -2.65
CA GLY A 38 12.12 19.62 -2.76
C GLY A 38 10.63 19.25 -2.89
N GLY A 39 10.22 18.09 -2.40
CA GLY A 39 8.86 17.58 -2.49
C GLY A 39 8.31 17.16 -1.13
N ARG A 40 7.00 16.97 -1.05
CA ARG A 40 6.35 16.43 0.15
C ARG A 40 6.91 15.03 0.44
N LYS A 41 7.32 14.79 1.69
CA LYS A 41 7.84 13.48 2.12
C LYS A 41 6.81 12.38 1.80
N PRO A 42 7.24 11.22 1.27
CA PRO A 42 6.34 10.11 1.00
C PRO A 42 5.66 9.64 2.29
N ILE A 43 4.44 9.14 2.17
CA ILE A 43 3.76 8.47 3.28
C ILE A 43 4.55 7.21 3.62
N ALA A 44 4.70 6.92 4.92
CA ALA A 44 5.40 5.71 5.37
C ALA A 44 4.79 4.46 4.71
N PRO A 45 5.60 3.56 4.13
CA PRO A 45 5.11 2.44 3.33
C PRO A 45 4.24 1.48 4.15
N ARG A 46 4.48 1.40 5.46
CA ARG A 46 3.65 0.66 6.44
C ARG A 46 2.26 1.26 6.60
N LYS A 47 2.15 2.58 6.71
CA LYS A 47 0.85 3.26 6.79
C LYS A 47 0.02 3.04 5.52
N VAL A 48 0.66 3.14 4.35
CA VAL A 48 0.00 2.86 3.07
C VAL A 48 -0.49 1.42 3.01
N PHE A 49 0.33 0.45 3.45
CA PHE A 49 -0.06 -0.95 3.47
C PHE A 49 -1.23 -1.21 4.43
N SER A 50 -1.19 -0.67 5.65
CA SER A 50 -2.29 -0.76 6.60
C SER A 50 -3.60 -0.21 6.04
N ALA A 51 -3.54 0.94 5.36
CA ALA A 51 -4.72 1.53 4.72
C ALA A 51 -5.29 0.64 3.60
N ILE A 52 -4.43 0.05 2.77
CA ILE A 52 -4.85 -0.90 1.73
C ILE A 52 -5.51 -2.12 2.36
N VAL A 53 -4.92 -2.68 3.43
CA VAL A 53 -5.49 -3.85 4.14
C VAL A 53 -6.86 -3.52 4.72
N ASP A 54 -7.03 -2.32 5.29
CA ASP A 54 -8.31 -1.86 5.83
C ASP A 54 -9.40 -1.75 4.74
N VAL A 55 -9.06 -1.15 3.59
CA VAL A 55 -9.95 -1.06 2.42
C VAL A 55 -10.33 -2.46 1.92
N LEU A 56 -9.36 -3.36 1.78
CA LEU A 56 -9.60 -4.72 1.28
C LEU A 56 -10.42 -5.57 2.27
N ARG A 57 -10.28 -5.32 3.57
CA ARG A 57 -11.01 -6.03 4.62
C ARG A 57 -12.45 -5.54 4.72
N THR A 58 -12.64 -4.23 4.72
CA THR A 58 -13.94 -3.59 4.96
C THR A 58 -14.74 -3.39 3.68
N GLY A 59 -14.08 -3.34 2.52
CA GLY A 59 -14.71 -3.09 1.22
C GLY A 59 -15.15 -1.63 1.03
N CYS A 60 -14.70 -0.72 1.89
CA CYS A 60 -15.05 0.70 1.82
C CYS A 60 -14.44 1.40 0.61
N LEU A 61 -15.11 2.44 0.13
CA LEU A 61 -14.54 3.35 -0.86
C LEU A 61 -13.23 3.96 -0.37
N TRP A 62 -12.26 4.17 -1.27
CA TRP A 62 -10.99 4.82 -0.96
C TRP A 62 -11.15 6.19 -0.29
N LYS A 63 -12.25 6.91 -0.58
CA LYS A 63 -12.58 8.21 0.03
C LYS A 63 -12.97 8.11 1.51
N ALA A 64 -13.43 6.94 1.94
CA ALA A 64 -13.82 6.66 3.33
C ALA A 64 -12.66 6.14 4.19
N VAL A 65 -11.45 6.03 3.61
CA VAL A 65 -10.25 5.68 4.37
C VAL A 65 -10.00 6.72 5.45
N GLN A 66 -9.67 6.25 6.66
CA GLN A 66 -9.35 7.10 7.79
C GLN A 66 -8.29 8.13 7.42
N LYS A 67 -8.54 9.41 7.73
CA LYS A 67 -7.66 10.53 7.39
C LYS A 67 -6.27 10.41 8.04
N GLU A 68 -6.14 9.58 9.08
CA GLU A 68 -4.90 9.24 9.79
C GLU A 68 -3.81 8.66 8.86
N PHE A 69 -4.20 8.01 7.77
CA PHE A 69 -3.27 7.40 6.81
C PHE A 69 -2.70 8.40 5.79
N GLY A 70 -3.32 9.56 5.63
CA GLY A 70 -3.01 10.54 4.60
C GLY A 70 -4.15 10.68 3.57
N SER A 71 -3.84 11.23 2.40
CA SER A 71 -4.86 11.43 1.38
C SER A 71 -5.21 10.12 0.67
N ALA A 72 -6.52 9.88 0.50
CA ALA A 72 -7.06 8.74 -0.24
C ALA A 72 -6.41 8.58 -1.62
N SER A 73 -6.24 9.69 -2.36
CA SER A 73 -5.61 9.69 -3.69
C SER A 73 -4.15 9.23 -3.66
N ALA A 74 -3.40 9.57 -2.60
CA ALA A 74 -2.02 9.10 -2.47
C ALA A 74 -1.97 7.59 -2.21
N ILE A 75 -2.85 7.09 -1.35
CA ILE A 75 -2.96 5.66 -1.03
C ILE A 75 -3.36 4.88 -2.27
N HIS A 76 -4.37 5.33 -3.01
CA HIS A 76 -4.80 4.70 -4.27
C HIS A 76 -3.69 4.71 -5.32
N LYS A 77 -2.95 5.82 -5.45
CA LYS A 77 -1.78 5.88 -6.34
C LYS A 77 -0.69 4.88 -5.97
N HIS A 78 -0.41 4.70 -4.68
CA HIS A 78 0.52 3.68 -4.21
C HIS A 78 0.00 2.26 -4.44
N PHE A 79 -1.30 2.03 -4.25
CA PHE A 79 -1.95 0.75 -4.56
C PHE A 79 -1.75 0.39 -6.04
N GLN A 80 -2.04 1.32 -6.95
CA GLN A 80 -1.83 1.12 -8.39
C GLN A 80 -0.36 0.86 -8.74
N GLN A 81 0.58 1.58 -8.14
CA GLN A 81 2.02 1.36 -8.36
C GLN A 81 2.46 -0.03 -7.92
N ARG A 82 2.04 -0.47 -6.73
CA ARG A 82 2.35 -1.81 -6.21
C ARG A 82 1.68 -2.89 -7.05
N HIS A 83 0.44 -2.66 -7.48
CA HIS A 83 -0.27 -3.56 -8.38
C HIS A 83 0.49 -3.76 -9.70
N ARG A 84 0.90 -2.66 -10.35
CA ARG A 84 1.71 -2.71 -11.58
C ARG A 84 3.07 -3.37 -11.39
N ALA A 85 3.65 -3.28 -10.19
CA ALA A 85 4.90 -3.94 -9.85
C ALA A 85 4.75 -5.43 -9.50
N GLY A 86 3.54 -6.01 -9.62
CA GLY A 86 3.31 -7.43 -9.30
C GLY A 86 3.30 -7.77 -7.82
N PHE A 87 3.20 -6.77 -6.92
CA PHE A 87 3.23 -6.97 -5.47
C PHE A 87 2.15 -7.94 -4.97
N PHE A 88 0.93 -7.84 -5.51
CA PHE A 88 -0.17 -8.74 -5.13
C PHE A 88 0.05 -10.17 -5.63
N LEU A 89 0.68 -10.32 -6.80
CA LEU A 89 1.06 -11.63 -7.33
C LEU A 89 2.16 -12.28 -6.47
N ALA A 90 3.15 -11.49 -6.04
CA ALA A 90 4.19 -11.96 -5.12
C ALA A 90 3.61 -12.37 -3.76
N LEU A 91 2.66 -11.59 -3.22
CA LEU A 91 1.94 -11.95 -2.00
C LEU A 91 1.08 -13.21 -2.16
N TYR A 92 0.45 -13.39 -3.32
CA TYR A 92 -0.37 -14.55 -3.62
C TYR A 92 0.47 -15.83 -3.68
N THR A 93 1.57 -15.79 -4.42
CA THR A 93 2.50 -16.92 -4.55
C THR A 93 3.10 -17.32 -3.20
N PHE A 94 3.37 -16.34 -2.32
CA PHE A 94 3.86 -16.58 -0.97
C PHE A 94 2.84 -17.27 -0.04
N LYS A 95 1.53 -17.12 -0.30
CA LYS A 95 0.45 -17.59 0.60
C LYS A 95 -0.26 -18.88 0.17
N GLY A 96 -0.03 -19.37 -1.05
CA GLY A 96 -0.34 -20.76 -1.43
C GLY A 96 -1.80 -21.24 -1.34
N ARG A 97 -2.82 -20.40 -1.06
CA ARG A 97 -4.25 -20.77 -1.14
C ARG A 97 -5.22 -19.58 -1.13
N ARG A 98 -6.12 -19.56 -2.13
CA ARG A 98 -7.44 -18.88 -2.33
C ARG A 98 -7.72 -17.55 -1.57
N PHE A 99 -7.51 -16.42 -2.25
CA PHE A 99 -8.13 -15.11 -1.92
C PHE A 99 -8.62 -14.43 -3.19
N GLU A 100 -9.88 -14.68 -3.58
CA GLU A 100 -10.38 -14.21 -4.90
C GLU A 100 -11.73 -13.49 -4.85
N ARG A 101 -12.49 -13.58 -3.75
CA ARG A 101 -13.86 -13.05 -3.74
C ARG A 101 -14.03 -11.55 -3.39
N ARG A 102 -12.97 -10.82 -3.01
CA ARG A 102 -13.11 -9.42 -2.53
C ARG A 102 -12.42 -8.34 -3.38
N LEU A 103 -11.51 -8.70 -4.28
CA LEU A 103 -10.77 -7.71 -5.07
C LEU A 103 -11.56 -7.15 -6.27
N ALA A 104 -12.57 -7.87 -6.76
CA ALA A 104 -13.39 -7.45 -7.90
C ALA A 104 -14.13 -6.13 -7.67
N ASN A 105 -14.57 -5.86 -6.43
CA ASN A 105 -15.31 -4.64 -6.09
C ASN A 105 -14.41 -3.41 -5.87
N CYS A 106 -13.08 -3.57 -5.88
CA CYS A 106 -12.14 -2.46 -5.71
C CYS A 106 -11.69 -1.84 -7.06
N TRP A 107 -12.17 -2.39 -8.18
CA TRP A 107 -11.84 -1.98 -9.55
C TRP A 107 -12.94 -1.17 -10.25
N ALA A 108 -14.07 -0.91 -9.57
CA ALA A 108 -15.15 -0.04 -10.03
C ALA A 108 -15.02 1.39 -9.46
#